data_AF-A0A3C0G564-F1
#
_entry.id   AF-A0A3C0G564-F1
#
_cell.length_a   1.000
_cell.length_b   1.000
_cell.length_c   1.000
_cell.angle_alpha   90.00
_cell.angle_beta   90.00
_cell.angle_gamma   90.00
#
_symmetry.space_group_name_H-M   'P 1'
#
loop_
_entity.id
_entity.type
_entity.pdbx_description
1 polymer ?
#
loop_
_entity_poly.entity_id
_entity_poly.type
_entity_poly.pdbx_seq_one_letter_code
_entity_poly.pdbx_strand_id
1 'polypeptide(L)' 'GSKFYYVKVYRSELFDPEGIDANKISSVHTKFSKVSEETFDFYLNYLTNKERNQFTWAKRGMINV' A
#
# COMPACT_ATOMS: atom_id res chain seq x y z
N GLY A 1 17.93 7.15 -15.04
CA GLY A 1 17.98 5.98 -14.16
C GLY A 1 16.56 5.45 -13.97
N SER A 2 16.39 4.12 -13.86
CA SER A 2 15.07 3.52 -13.56
C SER A 2 14.71 3.76 -12.08
N LYS A 3 13.47 4.18 -11.81
CA LYS A 3 12.94 4.35 -10.44
C LYS A 3 12.21 3.08 -10.02
N PHE A 4 12.27 2.76 -8.73
CA PHE A 4 11.51 1.66 -8.14
C PHE A 4 10.62 2.19 -7.02
N TYR A 5 9.39 1.70 -6.96
CA TYR A 5 8.38 2.12 -5.99
C TYR A 5 8.02 0.98 -5.05
N TYR A 6 7.75 1.31 -3.79
CA TYR A 6 7.49 0.34 -2.74
C TYR A 6 6.36 0.82 -1.82
N VAL A 7 5.52 -0.11 -1.39
CA VAL A 7 4.43 0.15 -0.42
C VAL A 7 4.54 -0.80 0.76
N LYS A 8 4.02 -0.40 1.93
CA LYS A 8 3.92 -1.31 3.08
C LYS A 8 2.78 -2.30 2.85
N VAL A 9 3.07 -3.56 3.12
CA VAL A 9 2.09 -4.65 3.12
C VAL A 9 2.15 -5.37 4.46
N TYR A 10 1.01 -5.86 4.93
CA TYR A 10 0.90 -6.76 6.06
C TYR A 10 0.25 -8.05 5.58
N ARG A 11 0.90 -9.20 5.80
CA ARG A 11 0.44 -10.52 5.29
C ARG A 11 0.13 -10.52 3.78
N SER A 12 0.99 -9.85 3.00
CA SER A 12 0.86 -9.69 1.54
C SER A 12 -0.34 -8.86 1.07
N GLU A 13 -1.11 -8.27 1.99
CA GLU A 13 -2.13 -7.26 1.65
C GLU A 13 -1.60 -5.86 1.89
N LEU A 14 -2.07 -4.89 1.09
CA LEU A 14 -1.76 -3.48 1.26
C LEU A 14 -2.11 -3.04 2.69
N PHE A 15 -1.13 -2.46 3.40
CA PHE A 15 -1.31 -2.06 4.78
C PHE A 15 -2.31 -0.90 4.88
N ASP A 16 -3.24 -0.99 5.83
CA ASP A 16 -4.22 0.07 6.09
C ASP A 16 -3.97 0.70 7.48
N PRO A 17 -3.43 1.93 7.56
CA PRO A 17 -3.25 2.63 8.83
C PRO A 17 -4.56 3.03 9.55
N GLU A 18 -5.70 3.01 8.84
CA GLU A 18 -7.04 3.30 9.38
C GLU A 18 -7.88 2.03 9.53
N GLY A 19 -7.26 0.86 9.31
CA GLY A 19 -7.92 -0.44 9.33
C GLY A 19 -7.79 -1.15 10.67
N ILE A 20 -8.37 -2.34 10.75
CA ILE A 20 -8.33 -3.19 11.95
C ILE A 20 -6.89 -3.55 12.38
N ASP A 21 -5.96 -3.58 11.43
CA ASP A 21 -4.55 -3.92 11.64
C ASP A 21 -3.64 -2.68 11.76
N ALA A 22 -4.20 -1.49 12.01
CA ALA A 22 -3.44 -0.25 12.14
C ALA A 22 -2.29 -0.34 13.17
N ASN A 23 -2.49 -1.09 14.26
CA ASN A 23 -1.48 -1.33 15.29
C ASN A 23 -0.35 -2.30 14.88
N LYS A 24 -0.41 -2.88 13.69
CA LYS A 24 0.56 -3.85 13.17
C LYS A 24 1.69 -3.23 12.35
N ILE A 25 1.81 -1.90 12.32
CA ILE A 25 2.83 -1.21 11.51
C ILE A 25 4.27 -1.67 11.82
N SER A 26 4.54 -2.06 13.06
CA SER A 26 5.84 -2.58 13.52
C SER A 26 5.90 -4.11 13.62
N SER A 27 4.89 -4.81 13.11
CA SER A 27 4.88 -6.28 13.09
C SER A 27 5.98 -6.83 12.18
N VAL A 28 6.53 -7.98 12.54
CA VAL A 28 7.46 -8.76 11.70
C VAL A 28 6.85 -9.18 10.36
N HIS A 29 5.52 -9.19 10.25
CA HIS A 29 4.79 -9.49 9.00
C HIS A 29 4.53 -8.25 8.15
N THR A 30 4.89 -7.05 8.63
CA THR A 30 4.80 -5.81 7.88
C THR A 30 6.11 -5.55 7.16
N LYS A 31 6.07 -5.49 5.84
CA LYS A 31 7.26 -5.32 4.98
C LYS A 31 6.96 -4.39 3.82
N PHE A 32 8.01 -3.96 3.13
CA PHE A 32 7.86 -3.27 1.86
C PHE A 32 7.72 -4.28 0.71
N SER A 33 6.78 -4.04 -0.19
CA SER A 33 6.61 -4.77 -1.44
C SER A 33 6.83 -3.82 -2.61
N LYS A 34 7.57 -4.27 -3.63
CA LYS A 34 7.75 -3.52 -4.87
C LYS A 34 6.43 -3.47 -5.64
N VAL A 35 6.12 -2.33 -6.23
CA VAL A 35 4.89 -2.10 -7.02
C VAL A 35 5.16 -1.21 -8.23
N SER A 36 4.17 -1.06 -9.10
CA SER A 36 4.16 -0.03 -10.15
C SER A 36 4.07 1.38 -9.56
N GLU A 37 4.50 2.37 -10.34
CA GLU A 37 4.32 3.80 -10.00
C GLU A 37 2.85 4.14 -9.74
N GLU A 38 1.95 3.69 -10.61
CA GLU A 38 0.51 3.91 -10.48
C GLU A 38 -0.05 3.39 -9.14
N THR A 39 0.32 2.18 -8.74
CA THR A 39 -0.11 1.60 -7.46
C THR A 39 0.41 2.41 -6.28
N PHE A 40 1.65 2.89 -6.37
CA PHE A 40 2.27 3.73 -5.37
C PHE A 40 1.54 5.07 -5.25
N ASP A 41 1.21 5.72 -6.37
CA ASP A 41 0.53 7.01 -6.40
C ASP A 41 -0.89 6.91 -5.81
N PHE A 42 -1.65 5.87 -6.16
CA PHE A 42 -2.95 5.62 -5.53
C PHE A 42 -2.82 5.43 -4.01
N TYR A 43 -1.83 4.67 -3.57
CA TYR A 43 -1.62 4.47 -2.14
C TYR A 43 -1.16 5.75 -1.43
N LEU A 44 -0.31 6.57 -2.06
CA LEU A 44 0.13 7.85 -1.52
C LEU A 44 -1.03 8.84 -1.38
N ASN A 45 -1.91 8.89 -2.38
CA ASN A 45 -3.13 9.71 -2.34
C ASN A 45 -4.06 9.26 -1.21
N TYR A 46 -4.21 7.94 -1.01
CA TYR A 46 -4.93 7.41 0.13
C TYR A 46 -4.32 7.86 1.46
N LEU A 47 -3.01 7.74 1.63
CA LEU A 47 -2.35 8.11 2.89
C LEU A 47 -2.47 9.61 3.21
N THR A 48 -2.39 10.44 2.17
CA THR A 48 -2.45 11.91 2.29
C THR A 48 -3.88 12.39 2.55
N ASN A 49 -4.84 11.92 1.77
CA ASN A 49 -6.21 12.48 1.76
C ASN A 49 -7.25 11.60 2.46
N LYS A 50 -6.87 10.39 2.89
CA LYS A 50 -7.76 9.38 3.51
C LYS A 50 -8.91 8.92 2.61
N GLU A 51 -8.75 9.07 1.30
CA GLU A 51 -9.73 8.69 0.29
C GLU A 51 -9.79 7.17 0.06
N ARG A 52 -10.86 6.51 0.51
CA ARG A 52 -10.99 5.04 0.48
C ARG A 52 -11.05 4.43 -0.93
N ASN A 53 -11.52 5.18 -1.93
CA ASN A 53 -11.47 4.76 -3.33
C ASN A 53 -10.03 4.59 -3.82
N GLN A 54 -9.11 5.50 -3.46
CA GLN A 54 -7.68 5.41 -3.81
C GLN A 54 -7.05 4.13 -3.24
N PHE A 55 -7.37 3.80 -1.98
CA PHE A 55 -6.94 2.54 -1.36
C PHE A 55 -7.44 1.31 -2.14
N THR A 56 -8.68 1.35 -2.61
CA THR A 56 -9.27 0.27 -3.41
C THR A 56 -8.55 0.10 -4.75
N TRP A 57 -8.21 1.20 -5.44
CA TRP A 57 -7.44 1.16 -6.67
C TRP A 57 -6.02 0.61 -6.44
N ALA A 58 -5.35 1.04 -5.38
CA ALA A 58 -4.05 0.50 -5.00
C ALA A 58 -4.10 -1.01 -4.69
N LYS A 59 -5.12 -1.48 -3.96
CA LYS A 59 -5.33 -2.93 -3.72
C LYS A 59 -5.53 -3.72 -5.02
N ARG A 60 -6.24 -3.16 -6.01
CA ARG A 60 -6.41 -3.82 -7.32
C ARG A 60 -5.09 -3.87 -8.10
N GLY A 61 -4.32 -2.79 -8.07
CA GLY A 61 -2.98 -2.73 -8.68
C GLY A 61 -2.04 -3.80 -8.13
N MET A 62 -2.19 -4.16 -6.86
CA MET A 62 -1.43 -5.24 -6.21
C MET A 62 -1.73 -6.67 -6.73
N ILE A 63 -2.84 -6.91 -7.43
CA ILE A 63 -3.21 -8.24 -7.95
C ILE A 63 -2.53 -8.52 -9.30
N ASN A 64 -2.18 -7.47 -10.05
CA ASN A 64 -1.67 -7.55 -11.43
C ASN A 64 -0.17 -7.22 -11.55
N VAL A 65 0.61 -7.43 -10.48
CA VAL A 65 2.05 -7.12 -10.42
C VAL A 65 2.90 -8.29 -10.92
#